data_AF-A0A8T4XEB6-F1
#
_entry.id   AF-A0A8T4XEB6-F1
#
_cell.length_a   1.000
_cell.length_b   1.000
_cell.length_c   1.000
_cell.angle_alpha   90.00
_cell.angle_beta   90.00
_cell.angle_gamma   90.00
#
_symmetry.space_group_name_H-M   'P 1'
#
loop_
_entity.id
_entity.type
_entity.pdbx_description
1 polymer ?
#
loop_
_entity_poly.entity_id
_entity_poly.type
_entity_poly.pdbx_seq_one_letter_code
_entity_poly.pdbx_strand_id
1 'polypeptide(L)'
;MEEFVRKDYLSDEERLECDLMNWKGAIIFKELYKFEPPIPIKETSLASLRAKGKYLHGFSLSSEQTAEILEIAERISSTKKA
;
A
#
# COMPACT_ATOMS: atom_id res chain seq x y z
N MET A 1 -10.44 -6.64 3.40
CA MET A 1 -10.75 -5.57 4.35
C MET A 1 -9.64 -5.56 5.38
N GLU A 2 -8.91 -4.46 5.42
CA GLU A 2 -7.83 -4.21 6.36
C GLU A 2 -8.40 -3.88 7.73
N GLU A 3 -7.73 -4.29 8.80
CA GLU A 3 -8.13 -4.00 10.18
C GLU A 3 -7.05 -3.16 10.85
N PHE A 4 -7.44 -2.02 11.41
CA PHE A 4 -6.56 -1.25 12.26
C PHE A 4 -6.63 -1.79 13.69
N VAL A 5 -5.51 -2.31 14.19
CA VAL A 5 -5.37 -2.84 15.54
C VAL A 5 -4.60 -1.83 16.39
N ARG A 6 -5.22 -1.34 17.46
CA ARG A 6 -4.56 -0.42 18.41
C ARG A 6 -3.37 -1.11 19.06
N LYS A 7 -2.31 -0.36 19.33
CA LYS A 7 -1.06 -0.88 19.93
C LYS A 7 -1.25 -1.67 21.23
N ASP A 8 -2.31 -1.35 22.00
CA ASP A 8 -2.64 -2.01 23.26
C ASP A 8 -3.03 -3.49 23.09
N TYR A 9 -3.39 -3.89 21.86
CA TYR A 9 -3.77 -5.26 21.49
C TYR A 9 -2.72 -5.98 20.63
N LEU A 10 -1.57 -5.34 20.36
CA LEU A 10 -0.48 -5.95 19.62
C LEU A 10 0.40 -6.80 20.54
N SER A 11 1.29 -7.62 19.95
CA SER A 11 2.31 -8.33 20.71
C SER A 11 3.24 -7.34 21.44
N ASP A 12 3.96 -7.81 22.48
CA ASP A 12 4.87 -6.93 23.24
C ASP A 12 5.97 -6.33 22.36
N GLU A 13 6.44 -7.07 21.34
CA GLU A 13 7.45 -6.61 20.38
C GLU A 13 6.89 -5.50 19.48
N GLU A 14 5.74 -5.71 18.85
CA GLU A 14 5.09 -4.71 17.99
C GLU A 14 4.63 -3.48 18.78
N ARG A 15 4.19 -3.65 20.03
CA ARG A 15 3.85 -2.52 20.92
C ARG A 15 5.09 -1.68 21.21
N LEU A 16 6.23 -2.32 21.51
CA LEU A 16 7.50 -1.63 21.74
C LEU A 16 7.93 -0.85 20.49
N GLU A 17 7.82 -1.46 19.31
CA GLU A 17 8.12 -0.78 18.04
C GLU A 17 7.18 0.43 17.82
N CYS A 18 5.88 0.26 18.08
CA CYS A 18 4.93 1.36 18.04
C CYS A 18 5.31 2.51 18.98
N ASP A 19 5.78 2.21 20.20
CA ASP A 19 6.20 3.23 21.16
C ASP A 19 7.48 3.95 20.71
N LEU A 20 8.47 3.22 20.19
CA LEU A 20 9.71 3.80 19.65
C LEU A 20 9.44 4.72 18.46
N MET A 21 8.49 4.35 17.61
CA MET A 21 8.12 5.08 16.40
C MET A 21 7.00 6.09 16.61
N ASN A 22 6.45 6.18 17.82
CA ASN A 22 5.28 6.99 18.18
C ASN A 22 4.05 6.71 17.30
N TRP A 23 3.85 5.43 16.93
CA TRP A 23 2.68 4.94 16.20
C TRP A 23 1.55 4.56 17.15
N LYS A 24 0.31 4.59 16.62
CA LYS A 24 -0.91 4.31 17.40
C LYS A 24 -1.33 2.84 17.36
N GLY A 25 -0.74 2.05 16.46
CA GLY A 25 -1.13 0.67 16.19
C GLY A 25 -0.70 0.23 14.79
N ALA A 26 -1.17 -0.93 14.37
CA ALA A 26 -0.82 -1.55 13.10
C ALA A 26 -2.03 -1.67 12.17
N ILE A 27 -1.79 -1.68 10.87
CA ILE A 27 -2.78 -2.00 9.84
C ILE A 27 -2.52 -3.45 9.41
N ILE A 28 -3.48 -4.32 9.64
CA ILE A 28 -3.39 -5.74 9.29
C ILE A 28 -4.09 -5.96 7.95
N PHE A 29 -3.29 -6.26 6.92
CA PHE A 29 -3.79 -6.64 5.61
C PHE A 29 -4.17 -8.12 5.62
N LYS A 30 -5.33 -8.48 5.06
CA LYS A 30 -5.76 -9.89 4.96
C LYS A 30 -4.95 -10.68 3.93
N GLU A 31 -4.95 -10.18 2.70
CA GLU A 31 -4.27 -10.80 1.57
C GLU A 31 -3.77 -9.71 0.64
N LEU A 32 -2.50 -9.82 0.27
CA LEU A 32 -1.84 -8.91 -0.66
C LEU A 32 -1.41 -9.69 -1.89
N TYR A 33 -1.51 -9.04 -3.03
CA TYR A 33 -1.04 -9.59 -4.31
C TYR A 33 0.04 -8.68 -4.86
N LYS A 34 1.13 -9.29 -5.29
CA LYS A 34 2.21 -8.64 -5.99
C LYS A 34 1.94 -8.69 -7.50
N PHE A 35 2.11 -7.56 -8.16
CA PHE A 35 2.17 -7.48 -9.62
C PHE A 35 3.49 -8.09 -10.13
N GLU A 36 3.37 -9.02 -11.08
CA GLU A 36 4.49 -9.73 -11.72
C GLU A 36 4.29 -9.75 -13.25
N PRO A 37 5.10 -9.02 -14.02
CA PRO A 37 6.16 -8.11 -13.56
C PRO A 37 5.62 -6.87 -12.82
N PRO A 38 6.44 -6.19 -12.00
CA PRO A 38 6.04 -4.93 -11.36
C PRO A 38 5.61 -3.88 -12.39
N ILE A 39 4.56 -3.12 -12.07
CA ILE A 39 4.04 -2.05 -12.93
C ILE A 39 4.88 -0.78 -12.73
N PRO A 40 5.53 -0.24 -13.77
CA PRO A 40 6.28 1.01 -13.65
C PRO A 40 5.35 2.19 -13.38
N ILE A 41 5.68 3.03 -12.39
CA ILE A 41 4.91 4.26 -12.05
C ILE A 41 4.72 5.18 -13.25
N LYS A 42 5.69 5.22 -14.17
CA LYS A 42 5.63 6.04 -15.40
C LYS A 42 4.53 5.60 -16.37
N GLU A 43 4.01 4.38 -16.21
CA GLU A 43 2.97 3.79 -17.05
C GLU A 43 1.58 3.94 -16.45
N THR A 44 1.44 4.61 -15.31
CA THR A 44 0.18 4.88 -14.62
C THR A 44 -0.11 6.37 -14.50
N SER A 45 -1.34 6.75 -14.15
CA SER A 45 -1.68 8.15 -13.83
C SER A 45 -0.90 8.77 -12.67
N LEU A 46 -0.15 7.96 -11.91
CA LEU A 46 0.79 8.46 -10.90
C LEU A 46 1.99 9.19 -11.51
N ALA A 47 2.29 8.96 -12.80
CA ALA A 47 3.36 9.61 -13.53
C ALA A 47 3.20 11.15 -13.54
N SER A 48 1.97 11.65 -13.65
CA SER A 48 1.64 13.09 -13.66
C SER A 48 1.53 13.72 -12.28
N LEU A 49 1.51 12.92 -11.20
CA LEU A 49 1.38 13.48 -9.86
C LEU A 49 2.63 14.23 -9.43
N ARG A 50 2.42 15.32 -8.68
CA ARG A 50 3.50 16.07 -8.03
C ARG A 50 4.20 15.23 -6.95
N ALA A 51 3.50 14.30 -6.31
CA ALA A 51 4.07 13.38 -5.33
C ALA A 51 5.05 12.41 -6.02
N LYS A 52 6.29 12.34 -5.51
CA LYS A 52 7.37 11.49 -6.03
C LYS A 52 8.17 10.86 -4.89
N GLY A 53 8.75 9.69 -5.14
CA GLY A 53 9.60 8.98 -4.17
C GLY A 53 8.92 8.82 -2.82
N LYS A 54 9.53 9.36 -1.76
CA LYS A 54 9.01 9.25 -0.38
C LYS A 54 7.59 9.80 -0.18
N TYR A 55 7.11 10.69 -1.05
CA TYR A 55 5.78 11.28 -0.95
C TYR A 55 4.67 10.37 -1.49
N LEU A 56 5.02 9.23 -2.09
CA LEU A 56 4.03 8.22 -2.50
C LEU A 56 3.61 7.32 -1.33
N HIS A 57 4.39 7.28 -0.24
CA HIS A 57 4.02 6.53 0.96
C HIS A 57 2.78 7.17 1.60
N GLY A 58 1.67 6.42 1.62
CA GLY A 58 0.40 6.91 2.15
C GLY A 58 -0.31 7.93 1.25
N PHE A 59 0.13 8.12 0.01
CA PHE A 59 -0.58 8.98 -0.94
C PHE A 59 -1.94 8.35 -1.28
N SER A 60 -3.01 9.05 -0.94
CA SER A 60 -4.37 8.57 -1.21
C SER A 60 -4.68 8.64 -2.70
N LEU A 61 -5.19 7.55 -3.25
CA LEU A 61 -5.65 7.47 -4.64
C LEU A 61 -7.15 7.70 -4.71
N SER A 62 -7.60 8.39 -5.75
CA SER A 62 -9.03 8.42 -6.08
C SER A 62 -9.47 7.05 -6.62
N SER A 63 -10.76 6.75 -6.53
CA SER A 63 -11.32 5.52 -7.11
C SER A 63 -11.05 5.40 -8.61
N GLU A 64 -11.03 6.52 -9.33
CA GLU A 64 -10.68 6.59 -10.74
C GLU A 64 -9.23 6.18 -10.99
N GLN A 65 -8.28 6.76 -10.23
CA GLN A 65 -6.87 6.39 -10.32
C GLN A 65 -6.64 4.91 -9.99
N THR A 66 -7.34 4.38 -8.97
CA THR A 66 -7.26 2.96 -8.62
C THR A 66 -7.77 2.08 -9.76
N ALA A 67 -8.91 2.40 -10.35
CA ALA A 67 -9.47 1.64 -11.45
C ALA A 67 -8.54 1.63 -12.67
N GLU A 68 -7.99 2.79 -13.05
CA GLU A 68 -7.05 2.92 -14.16
C GLU A 68 -5.76 2.10 -13.93
N ILE A 69 -5.19 2.15 -12.72
CA ILE A 69 -3.99 1.37 -12.37
C ILE A 69 -4.27 -0.13 -12.48
N LEU A 70 -5.45 -0.57 -12.04
CA LEU A 70 -5.85 -1.98 -12.13
C LEU A 70 -6.08 -2.40 -13.59
N GLU A 71 -6.68 -1.56 -14.42
CA GLU A 71 -6.84 -1.83 -15.86
C GLU A 71 -5.47 -1.94 -16.56
N ILE A 72 -4.53 -1.06 -16.23
CA ILE A 72 -3.15 -1.18 -16.72
C ILE A 72 -2.53 -2.49 -16.26
N ALA A 73 -2.70 -2.84 -14.98
CA ALA A 73 -2.19 -4.07 -14.41
C ALA A 73 -2.67 -5.32 -15.17
N GLU A 74 -3.97 -5.40 -15.47
CA GLU A 74 -4.57 -6.53 -16.19
C GLU A 74 -3.99 -6.72 -17.60
N ARG A 75 -3.52 -5.64 -18.24
CA ARG A 75 -2.94 -5.71 -19.60
C ARG A 75 -1.48 -6.16 -19.61
N ILE A 76 -0.69 -5.77 -18.61
CA ILE A 76 0.78 -5.88 -18.66
C ILE A 76 1.40 -6.69 -17.52
N SER A 77 0.59 -7.12 -16.57
CA SER A 77 1.02 -7.81 -15.37
C SER A 77 0.08 -8.95 -15.00
N SER A 78 0.58 -9.86 -14.18
CA SER A 78 -0.21 -10.86 -13.50
C SER A 78 -0.11 -10.63 -12.00
N THR A 79 -1.11 -11.05 -11.23
CA THR A 79 -1.03 -11.02 -9.77
C THR A 79 -0.53 -12.36 -9.24
N LYS A 80 0.46 -12.32 -8.34
CA LYS A 80 0.89 -13.46 -7.52
C LYS A 80 0.64 -13.14 -6.06
N LYS A 81 0.29 -14.13 -5.27
CA LYS A 81 0.16 -13.97 -3.81
C LYS A 81 1.49 -13.47 -3.24
N ALA A 82 1.43 -12.40 -2.45
CA ALA A 82 2.61 -11.76 -1.84
C ALA A 82 3.11 -12.55 -0.62
#